data_AF-A0A098GAI3-F1
#
_entry.id   AF-A0A098GAI3-F1
#
_cell.length_a   1.000
_cell.length_b   1.000
_cell.length_c   1.000
_cell.angle_alpha   90.00
_cell.angle_beta   90.00
_cell.angle_gamma   90.00
#
_symmetry.space_group_name_H-M   'P 1'
#
loop_
_entity.id
_entity.type
_entity.pdbx_description
1 polymer ?
#
loop_
_entity_poly.entity_id
_entity_poly.type
_entity_poly.pdbx_seq_one_letter_code
_entity_poly.pdbx_strand_id
1 'polypeptide(L)'
;MKKLIFLVFISLLMTTGHASKLSKFLHKMDEENRAREQREWQQDMNFGDFSFRLEKRYVDDRGQECRDYIFRARSNPYRHGFYTVCEER
;
A
#
# COMPACT_ATOMS: atom_id res chain seq x y z
N MET A 1 -27.06 49.00 -9.19
CA MET A 1 -25.96 48.68 -8.27
C MET A 1 -26.33 47.65 -7.19
N LYS A 2 -27.36 47.90 -6.34
CA LYS A 2 -27.73 47.01 -5.21
C LYS A 2 -28.04 45.54 -5.60
N LYS A 3 -28.64 45.31 -6.78
CA LYS A 3 -28.98 43.97 -7.30
C LYS A 3 -27.76 43.15 -7.77
N LEU A 4 -26.70 43.81 -8.24
CA LEU A 4 -25.46 43.14 -8.69
C LEU A 4 -24.63 42.63 -7.51
N ILE A 5 -24.58 43.40 -6.43
CA ILE A 5 -23.90 43.02 -5.19
C ILE A 5 -24.52 41.74 -4.61
N PHE A 6 -25.85 41.63 -4.66
CA PHE A 6 -26.58 40.47 -4.14
C PHE A 6 -26.27 39.18 -4.92
N LEU A 7 -26.14 39.27 -6.25
CA LEU A 7 -25.76 38.13 -7.11
C LEU A 7 -24.34 37.62 -6.81
N VAL A 8 -23.39 38.53 -6.54
CA VAL A 8 -22.01 38.17 -6.19
C VAL A 8 -21.93 37.49 -4.82
N PHE A 9 -22.75 37.91 -3.85
CA PHE A 9 -22.81 37.24 -2.54
C PHE A 9 -23.39 35.83 -2.64
N ILE A 10 -24.43 35.62 -3.45
CA ILE A 10 -25.03 34.29 -3.63
C ILE A 10 -24.04 33.33 -4.31
N SER A 11 -23.28 33.79 -5.32
CA SER A 11 -22.31 32.93 -5.98
C SER A 11 -21.15 32.53 -5.05
N LEU A 12 -20.70 33.42 -4.15
CA LEU A 12 -19.69 33.11 -3.14
C LEU A 12 -20.17 32.07 -2.10
N LEU A 13 -21.44 32.12 -1.72
CA LEU A 13 -22.03 31.17 -0.75
C LEU A 13 -22.23 29.78 -1.37
N MET A 14 -22.54 29.72 -2.66
CA MET A 14 -22.65 28.45 -3.38
C MET A 14 -21.28 27.77 -3.53
N THR A 15 -20.22 28.51 -3.87
CA THR A 15 -18.87 27.94 -4.06
C THR A 15 -18.27 27.41 -2.76
N THR A 16 -18.48 28.10 -1.63
CA THR A 16 -18.01 27.66 -0.31
C THR A 16 -18.73 26.38 0.16
N GLY A 17 -20.04 26.26 -0.09
CA GLY A 17 -20.80 25.04 0.18
C GLY A 17 -20.32 23.84 -0.63
N HIS A 18 -20.02 24.03 -1.92
CA HIS A 18 -19.48 22.96 -2.77
C HIS A 18 -18.05 22.56 -2.40
N ALA A 19 -17.19 23.53 -2.09
CA ALA A 19 -15.83 23.27 -1.62
C ALA A 19 -15.82 22.46 -0.29
N SER A 20 -16.76 22.74 0.61
CA SER A 20 -16.89 22.00 1.88
C SER A 20 -17.25 20.51 1.68
N LYS A 21 -18.11 20.21 0.69
CA LYS A 21 -18.51 18.84 0.36
C LYS A 21 -17.37 18.08 -0.32
N LEU A 22 -16.66 18.74 -1.23
CA LEU A 22 -15.48 18.16 -1.90
C LEU A 22 -14.37 17.86 -0.88
N SER A 23 -14.09 18.80 0.04
CA SER A 23 -13.11 18.59 1.11
C SER A 23 -13.47 17.40 1.99
N LYS A 24 -14.73 17.27 2.43
CA LYS A 24 -15.19 16.10 3.20
C LYS A 24 -15.05 14.79 2.43
N PHE A 25 -15.37 14.78 1.13
CA PHE A 25 -15.22 13.60 0.28
C PHE A 25 -13.75 13.18 0.16
N LEU A 26 -12.86 14.13 -0.14
CA LEU A 26 -11.42 13.88 -0.25
C LEU A 26 -10.84 13.40 1.09
N HIS A 27 -11.25 14.00 2.20
CA HIS A 27 -10.79 13.58 3.53
C HIS A 27 -11.20 12.14 3.85
N LYS A 28 -12.45 11.78 3.55
CA LYS A 28 -12.94 10.41 3.74
C LYS A 28 -12.20 9.39 2.87
N MET A 29 -11.93 9.74 1.62
CA MET A 29 -11.15 8.91 0.70
C MET A 29 -9.70 8.71 1.21
N ASP A 30 -9.08 9.77 1.72
CA ASP A 30 -7.72 9.71 2.27
C ASP A 30 -7.66 8.84 3.54
N GLU A 31 -8.66 8.95 4.41
CA GLU A 31 -8.81 8.06 5.58
C GLU A 31 -8.97 6.59 5.19
N GLU A 32 -9.80 6.29 4.19
CA GLU A 32 -10.00 4.92 3.69
C GLU A 32 -8.72 4.35 3.08
N ASN A 33 -7.97 5.16 2.30
CA ASN A 33 -6.69 4.76 1.73
C ASN A 33 -5.65 4.48 2.83
N ARG A 34 -5.48 5.40 3.79
CA ARG A 34 -4.55 5.20 4.92
C ARG A 34 -4.92 3.96 5.73
N ALA A 35 -6.21 3.70 5.96
CA ALA A 35 -6.67 2.51 6.65
C ALA A 35 -6.43 1.21 5.87
N ARG A 36 -6.38 1.28 4.53
CA ARG A 36 -6.00 0.14 3.68
C ARG A 36 -4.48 -0.07 3.73
N GLU A 37 -3.69 0.98 3.55
CA GLU A 37 -2.23 0.93 3.63
C GLU A 37 -1.75 0.39 4.98
N GLN A 38 -2.34 0.84 6.09
CA GLN A 38 -2.01 0.32 7.42
C GLN A 38 -2.31 -1.18 7.57
N ARG A 39 -3.40 -1.66 6.96
CA ARG A 39 -3.75 -3.09 6.96
C ARG A 39 -2.78 -3.90 6.10
N GLU A 40 -2.38 -3.38 4.94
CA GLU A 40 -1.35 -3.98 4.09
C GLU A 40 0.00 -4.04 4.81
N TRP A 41 0.42 -2.95 5.45
CA TRP A 41 1.63 -2.90 6.27
C TRP A 41 1.62 -3.92 7.43
N GLN A 42 0.50 -4.07 8.13
CA GLN A 42 0.36 -5.09 9.18
C GLN A 42 0.43 -6.52 8.62
N GLN A 43 -0.10 -6.75 7.42
CA GLN A 43 -0.03 -8.06 6.76
C GLN A 43 1.37 -8.37 6.22
N ASP A 44 2.11 -7.37 5.75
CA ASP A 44 3.50 -7.52 5.30
C ASP A 44 4.43 -7.99 6.42
N MET A 45 4.13 -7.62 7.67
CA MET A 45 4.88 -8.06 8.85
C MET A 45 4.51 -9.49 9.32
N ASN A 46 3.55 -10.16 8.67
CA ASN A 46 3.15 -11.51 9.05
C ASN A 46 4.01 -12.57 8.34
N PHE A 47 5.26 -12.73 8.78
CA PHE A 47 6.17 -13.77 8.28
C PHE A 47 5.60 -15.20 8.40
N GLY A 48 4.68 -15.43 9.35
CA GLY A 48 4.01 -16.72 9.54
C GLY A 48 2.99 -17.07 8.45
N ASP A 49 2.54 -16.09 7.66
CA ASP A 49 1.69 -16.32 6.50
C ASP A 49 2.47 -16.94 5.33
N PHE A 50 3.79 -16.77 5.28
CA PHE A 50 4.60 -17.31 4.20
C PHE A 50 5.01 -18.76 4.47
N SER A 51 4.82 -19.61 3.46
CA SER A 51 5.40 -20.95 3.40
C SER A 51 6.63 -20.92 2.51
N PHE A 52 7.79 -21.25 3.05
CA PHE A 52 9.05 -21.34 2.32
C PHE A 52 9.37 -22.80 2.01
N ARG A 53 9.79 -23.07 0.78
CA ARG A 53 10.27 -24.38 0.35
C ARG A 53 11.65 -24.22 -0.27
N LEU A 54 12.61 -24.97 0.23
CA LEU A 54 13.95 -25.02 -0.37
C LEU A 54 13.86 -25.60 -1.79
N GLU A 55 14.40 -24.87 -2.76
CA GLU A 55 14.47 -25.28 -4.16
C GLU A 55 15.83 -25.88 -4.49
N LYS A 56 16.92 -25.18 -4.16
CA LYS A 56 18.29 -25.67 -4.42
C LYS A 56 19.30 -25.11 -3.43
N ARG A 57 20.43 -25.81 -3.34
CA ARG A 57 21.66 -25.35 -2.66
C ARG A 57 22.78 -25.31 -3.68
N TYR A 58 23.58 -24.26 -3.67
CA TYR A 58 24.71 -24.11 -4.59
C TYR A 58 25.80 -23.26 -3.94
N VAL A 59 27.01 -23.38 -4.48
CA VAL A 59 28.11 -22.46 -4.14
C VAL A 59 28.17 -21.43 -5.26
N ASP A 60 28.15 -20.15 -4.91
CA ASP A 60 28.23 -19.08 -5.92
C ASP A 60 29.67 -18.90 -6.45
N ASP A 61 29.83 -18.03 -7.43
CA ASP A 61 31.14 -17.75 -8.05
C ASP A 61 32.16 -17.12 -7.08
N ARG A 62 31.70 -16.66 -5.91
CA ARG A 62 32.52 -16.08 -4.85
C ARG A 62 32.85 -17.10 -3.75
N GLY A 63 32.38 -18.34 -3.86
CA GLY A 63 32.58 -19.39 -2.87
C GLY A 63 31.59 -19.35 -1.70
N GLN A 64 30.51 -18.57 -1.78
CA GLN A 64 29.47 -18.48 -0.76
C GLN A 64 28.50 -19.66 -0.86
N GLU A 65 28.09 -20.23 0.28
CA GLU A 65 27.06 -21.27 0.29
C GLU A 65 25.68 -20.62 0.23
N CYS A 66 25.00 -20.78 -0.91
CA CYS A 66 23.69 -20.20 -1.18
C CYS A 66 22.57 -21.24 -1.14
N ARG A 67 21.39 -20.79 -0.73
CA ARG A 67 20.14 -21.56 -0.66
C ARG A 67 19.01 -20.73 -1.27
N ASP A 68 18.36 -21.29 -2.28
CA ASP A 68 17.18 -20.67 -2.90
C ASP A 68 15.91 -21.29 -2.34
N TYR A 69 14.94 -20.43 -2.02
CA TYR A 69 13.63 -20.79 -1.52
C TYR A 69 12.55 -20.22 -2.44
N ILE A 70 11.54 -21.03 -2.72
CA ILE A 70 10.28 -20.54 -3.26
C ILE A 70 9.36 -20.27 -2.08
N PHE A 71 8.75 -19.09 -2.03
CA PHE A 71 7.76 -18.76 -1.02
C PHE A 71 6.37 -18.53 -1.62
N ARG A 72 5.35 -18.85 -0.84
CA ARG A 72 3.94 -18.54 -1.14
C ARG A 72 3.23 -18.10 0.14
N ALA A 73 2.49 -17.00 0.06
CA ALA A 73 1.58 -16.58 1.12
C ALA A 73 0.40 -17.56 1.21
N ARG A 74 -0.01 -17.89 2.43
CA ARG A 74 -1.18 -18.75 2.69
C ARG A 74 -2.47 -17.96 2.54
N SER A 75 -2.47 -16.69 2.94
CA SER A 75 -3.62 -15.79 2.87
C SER A 75 -3.91 -15.28 1.46
N ASN A 76 -2.90 -15.21 0.59
CA ASN A 76 -3.03 -14.64 -0.76
C ASN A 76 -2.31 -15.50 -1.82
N PRO A 77 -3.05 -16.20 -2.70
CA PRO A 77 -2.44 -17.08 -3.71
C PRO A 77 -1.61 -16.33 -4.77
N TYR A 78 -1.81 -15.02 -4.93
CA TYR A 78 -1.06 -14.19 -5.88
C TYR A 78 0.26 -13.67 -5.30
N ARG A 79 0.50 -13.83 -4.00
CA ARG A 79 1.70 -13.35 -3.32
C ARG A 79 2.70 -14.48 -3.14
N HIS A 80 3.55 -14.66 -4.15
CA HIS A 80 4.56 -15.71 -4.20
C HIS A 80 5.85 -15.19 -4.85
N GLY A 81 6.98 -15.83 -4.59
CA GLY A 81 8.25 -15.43 -5.19
C GLY A 81 9.41 -16.33 -4.82
N PHE A 82 10.62 -15.81 -5.04
CA PHE A 82 11.88 -16.47 -4.76
C PHE A 82 12.66 -15.67 -3.72
N TYR A 83 13.39 -16.37 -2.87
CA TYR A 83 14.23 -15.79 -1.84
C TYR A 83 15.54 -16.57 -1.74
N THR A 84 16.66 -15.87 -1.90
CA THR A 84 18.00 -16.47 -1.86
C THR A 84 18.69 -16.05 -0.56
N VAL A 85 19.31 -17.00 0.11
CA VAL A 85 20.14 -16.78 1.30
C VAL A 85 21.53 -17.31 1.00
N CYS A 86 22.53 -16.42 1.02
CA CYS A 86 23.94 -16.80 0.91
C CYS A 86 24.64 -16.55 2.25
N GLU A 87 25.33 -17.55 2.76
CA GLU A 87 26.13 -17.45 3.97
C GLU A 87 27.60 -17.24 3.57
N GLU A 88 28.18 -16.11 4.03
CA GLU A 88 29.61 -15.87 3.95
C GLU A 88 30.31 -16.65 5.08
N ARG A 89 31.37 -17.36 4.73
CA ARG A 89 32.17 -18.15 5.67
C ARG A 89 33.29 -17.33 6.28
#